data_AF-A0A141RQC4-F1
#
_entry.id   AF-A0A141RQC4-F1
#
_cell.length_a   1.000
_cell.length_b   1.000
_cell.length_c   1.000
_cell.angle_alpha   90.00
_cell.angle_beta   90.00
_cell.angle_gamma   90.00
#
_symmetry.space_group_name_H-M   'P 1'
#
loop_
_entity.id
_entity.type
_entity.pdbx_description
1 polymer ?
#
loop_
_entity_poly.entity_id
_entity_poly.type
_entity_poly.pdbx_seq_one_letter_code
_entity_poly.pdbx_strand_id
1 'polypeptide(L)'
;MNRVTFSVVAIMLLAAATTLPFVLNAGFGKAPQGAQLSQVEASPHYRDGQFHNQLPTPGFTGQKNMLAAWWDFLMTKRENARPAQPLPLVKTDLATLPLGQDVMVWLGHSSWYLQLAGKRIL
;
A
#
# COMPACT_ATOMS: atom_id res chain seq x y z
N MET A 1 -5.35 -39.96 16.24
CA MET A 1 -5.25 -38.68 15.51
C MET A 1 -5.41 -38.98 14.03
N ASN A 2 -6.42 -38.45 13.36
CA ASN A 2 -6.87 -38.95 12.05
C ASN A 2 -6.03 -38.33 10.93
N ARG A 3 -5.84 -39.06 9.81
CA ARG A 3 -5.01 -38.64 8.67
C ARG A 3 -5.37 -37.23 8.15
N VAL A 4 -6.65 -36.87 8.22
CA VAL A 4 -7.16 -35.53 7.87
C VAL A 4 -6.56 -34.43 8.75
N THR A 5 -6.45 -34.66 10.06
CA THR A 5 -5.87 -33.69 11.00
C THR A 5 -4.40 -33.43 10.66
N PHE A 6 -3.63 -34.48 10.33
CA PHE A 6 -2.25 -34.34 9.90
C PHE A 6 -2.12 -33.54 8.60
N SER A 7 -2.97 -33.83 7.60
CA SER A 7 -2.95 -33.09 6.32
C SER A 7 -3.28 -31.60 6.50
N VAL A 8 -4.26 -31.27 7.34
CA VAL A 8 -4.64 -29.87 7.60
C VAL A 8 -3.51 -29.12 8.31
N VAL A 9 -2.89 -29.72 9.32
CA VAL A 9 -1.74 -29.11 10.01
C VAL A 9 -0.56 -28.92 9.06
N ALA A 10 -0.26 -29.89 8.21
CA ALA A 10 0.82 -29.78 7.23
C ALA A 10 0.57 -28.64 6.23
N ILE A 11 -0.67 -28.47 5.74
CA ILE A 11 -1.04 -27.36 4.85
C ILE A 11 -0.89 -26.01 5.55
N MET A 12 -1.37 -25.89 6.80
CA MET A 12 -1.22 -24.64 7.56
C MET A 12 0.24 -24.28 7.80
N LEU A 13 1.09 -25.27 8.12
CA LEU A 13 2.53 -25.05 8.30
C LEU A 13 3.20 -24.61 7.00
N LEU A 14 2.84 -25.21 5.87
CA LEU A 14 3.37 -24.83 4.56
C LEU A 14 2.94 -23.42 4.15
N ALA A 15 1.66 -23.08 4.38
CA ALA A 15 1.15 -21.73 4.15
C ALA A 15 1.84 -20.70 5.05
N ALA A 16 2.03 -21.01 6.33
CA ALA A 16 2.74 -20.12 7.26
C ALA A 16 4.21 -19.93 6.85
N ALA A 17 4.91 -21.02 6.52
CA ALA A 17 6.32 -20.97 6.10
C ALA A 17 6.55 -20.14 4.84
N THR A 18 5.59 -20.11 3.93
CA THR A 18 5.67 -19.31 2.69
C THR A 18 5.22 -17.86 2.87
N THR A 19 4.25 -17.60 3.74
CA THR A 19 3.66 -16.25 3.90
C THR A 19 4.33 -15.39 4.97
N LEU A 20 4.80 -15.98 6.08
CA LEU A 20 5.42 -15.23 7.17
C LEU A 20 6.64 -14.40 6.74
N PRO A 21 7.62 -14.94 5.98
CA PRO A 21 8.77 -14.15 5.54
C PRO A 21 8.39 -12.97 4.64
N PHE A 22 7.33 -13.13 3.84
CA PHE A 22 6.81 -12.08 2.98
C PHE A 22 6.18 -10.95 3.81
N VAL A 23 5.27 -11.28 4.74
CA VAL A 23 4.57 -10.29 5.57
C VAL A 23 5.49 -9.62 6.60
N LEU A 24 6.50 -10.34 7.09
CA LEU A 24 7.49 -9.82 8.04
C LEU A 24 8.69 -9.14 7.37
N ASN A 25 8.65 -8.95 6.05
CA ASN A 25 9.70 -8.23 5.33
C ASN A 25 9.79 -6.77 5.82
N ALA A 26 11.01 -6.27 6.01
CA ALA A 26 11.26 -4.89 6.44
C ALA A 26 10.58 -3.81 5.57
N GLY A 27 10.32 -4.11 4.29
CA GLY A 27 9.60 -3.22 3.37
C GLY A 27 8.14 -2.92 3.75
N PHE A 28 7.49 -3.77 4.55
CA PHE A 28 6.15 -3.48 5.08
C PHE A 28 6.17 -2.53 6.29
N GLY A 29 7.35 -2.25 6.84
CA GLY A 29 7.50 -1.44 8.04
C GLY A 29 7.00 -2.14 9.31
N LYS A 30 6.93 -1.38 10.40
CA LYS A 30 6.42 -1.83 11.71
C LYS A 30 5.61 -0.70 12.32
N ALA A 31 4.65 -1.04 13.19
CA ALA A 31 3.96 -0.04 13.99
C ALA A 31 4.99 0.76 14.82
N PRO A 32 4.82 2.10 14.96
CA PRO A 32 5.71 2.93 15.75
C PRO A 32 5.70 2.49 17.21
N GLN A 33 6.86 2.51 17.86
CA GLN A 33 7.04 2.11 19.26
C GLN A 33 7.90 3.12 20.00
N GLY A 34 7.77 3.16 21.33
CA GLY A 34 8.58 4.03 22.20
C GLY A 34 8.53 5.49 21.76
N ALA A 35 9.71 6.11 21.57
CA ALA A 35 9.81 7.51 21.20
C ALA A 35 9.11 7.88 19.88
N GLN A 36 9.05 6.96 18.91
CA GLN A 36 8.32 7.21 17.65
C GLN A 36 6.81 7.23 17.89
N LEU A 37 6.30 6.33 18.73
CA LEU A 37 4.89 6.34 19.10
C LEU A 37 4.53 7.63 19.81
N SER A 38 5.35 8.09 20.76
CA SER A 38 5.13 9.37 21.45
C SER A 38 5.09 10.56 20.50
N GLN A 39 5.88 10.55 19.40
CA GLN A 39 5.81 11.61 18.38
C GLN A 39 4.49 11.56 17.60
N VAL A 40 3.99 10.36 17.27
CA VAL A 40 2.70 10.19 16.60
C VAL A 40 1.55 10.64 17.51
N GLU A 41 1.60 10.26 18.79
CA GLU A 41 0.60 10.62 19.81
C GLU A 41 0.61 12.11 20.16
N ALA A 42 1.75 12.79 19.98
CA ALA A 42 1.86 14.24 20.17
C ALA A 42 1.13 15.05 19.08
N SER A 43 0.69 14.41 17.98
CA SER A 43 -0.08 15.07 16.94
C SER A 43 -1.44 15.54 17.49
N PRO A 44 -1.88 16.78 17.19
CA PRO A 44 -3.22 17.24 17.58
C PRO A 44 -4.35 16.45 16.89
N HIS A 45 -4.00 15.66 15.86
CA HIS A 45 -4.91 14.79 15.15
C HIS A 45 -4.94 13.36 15.68
N TYR A 46 -4.09 13.02 16.66
CA TYR A 46 -4.12 11.73 17.31
C TYR A 46 -4.95 11.80 18.59
N ARG A 47 -6.05 11.05 18.64
CA ARG A 47 -6.94 10.96 19.81
C ARG A 47 -7.63 9.60 19.81
N ASP A 48 -8.08 9.15 20.96
CA ASP A 48 -8.84 7.88 21.09
C ASP A 48 -8.09 6.66 20.52
N GLY A 49 -6.74 6.68 20.56
CA GLY A 49 -5.88 5.60 20.07
C GLY A 49 -5.72 5.53 18.54
N GLN A 50 -6.15 6.55 17.79
CA GLN A 50 -6.00 6.57 16.33
C GLN A 50 -5.83 7.99 15.76
N PHE A 51 -5.28 8.05 14.55
CA PHE A 51 -5.20 9.30 13.80
C PHE A 51 -6.56 9.67 13.21
N HIS A 52 -6.94 10.93 13.32
CA HIS A 52 -8.17 11.50 12.79
C HIS A 52 -7.86 12.53 11.70
N ASN A 53 -8.26 12.25 10.47
CA ASN A 53 -8.11 13.19 9.36
C ASN A 53 -8.86 14.50 9.63
N GLN A 54 -8.29 15.62 9.15
CA GLN A 54 -8.90 16.96 9.28
C GLN A 54 -10.25 17.06 8.56
N LEU A 55 -10.40 16.35 7.44
CA LEU A 55 -11.62 16.26 6.67
C LEU A 55 -12.25 14.87 6.84
N PRO A 56 -13.59 14.78 6.92
CA PRO A 56 -14.28 13.50 6.89
C PRO A 56 -13.83 12.68 5.68
N THR A 57 -13.20 11.54 5.96
CA THR A 57 -12.72 10.60 4.93
C THR A 57 -13.43 9.28 5.12
N PRO A 58 -14.71 9.17 4.69
CA PRO A 58 -15.43 7.91 4.80
C PRO A 58 -14.69 6.84 3.99
N GLY A 59 -14.42 5.69 4.62
CA GLY A 59 -13.72 4.57 3.96
C GLY A 59 -14.47 4.00 2.74
N PHE A 60 -15.75 4.33 2.62
CA PHE A 60 -16.56 4.01 1.47
C PHE A 60 -17.52 5.17 1.19
N THR A 61 -17.40 5.76 0.00
CA THR A 61 -18.19 6.92 -0.45
C THR A 61 -19.39 6.53 -1.33
N GLY A 62 -19.54 5.24 -1.65
CA GLY A 62 -20.63 4.77 -2.50
C GLY A 62 -21.96 4.70 -1.76
N GLN A 63 -23.05 4.77 -2.51
CA GLN A 63 -24.40 4.51 -1.99
C GLN A 63 -24.75 3.01 -1.97
N LYS A 64 -23.91 2.18 -2.60
CA LYS A 64 -24.09 0.72 -2.69
C LYS A 64 -23.53 0.04 -1.44
N ASN A 65 -24.07 -1.09 -1.01
CA ASN A 65 -23.37 -1.90 0.00
C ASN A 65 -22.07 -2.50 -0.60
N MET A 66 -21.17 -2.98 0.27
CA MET A 66 -19.85 -3.46 -0.14
C MET A 66 -19.93 -4.60 -1.15
N LEU A 67 -20.84 -5.56 -0.98
CA LEU A 67 -21.02 -6.67 -1.93
C LEU A 67 -21.46 -6.18 -3.32
N ALA A 68 -22.41 -5.25 -3.35
CA ALA A 68 -22.86 -4.65 -4.60
C ALA A 68 -21.76 -3.84 -5.28
N ALA A 69 -20.89 -3.15 -4.51
CA ALA A 69 -19.73 -2.44 -5.05
C ALA A 69 -18.69 -3.40 -5.64
N TRP A 70 -18.41 -4.52 -4.97
CA TRP A 70 -17.52 -5.57 -5.47
C TRP A 70 -18.06 -6.22 -6.75
N TRP A 71 -19.35 -6.55 -6.76
CA TRP A 71 -19.99 -7.09 -7.96
C TRP A 71 -19.92 -6.11 -9.14
N ASP A 72 -20.21 -4.83 -8.88
CA ASP A 72 -20.11 -3.76 -9.86
C ASP A 72 -18.69 -3.62 -10.41
N PHE A 73 -17.68 -3.64 -9.54
CA PHE A 73 -16.26 -3.57 -9.93
C PHE A 73 -15.86 -4.74 -10.85
N LEU A 74 -16.32 -5.96 -10.56
CA LEU A 74 -15.98 -7.17 -11.32
C LEU A 74 -16.74 -7.28 -12.65
N MET A 75 -18.03 -6.93 -12.67
CA MET A 75 -18.91 -7.19 -13.81
C MET A 75 -19.11 -5.99 -14.73
N THR A 76 -18.87 -4.77 -14.25
CA THR A 76 -19.13 -3.57 -15.06
C THR A 76 -17.99 -3.32 -16.03
N LYS A 77 -18.30 -3.38 -17.33
CA LYS A 77 -17.40 -2.87 -18.37
C LYS A 77 -17.43 -1.35 -18.32
N ARG A 78 -16.26 -0.74 -18.12
CA ARG A 78 -16.08 0.70 -18.13
C ARG A 78 -15.63 1.14 -19.52
N GLU A 79 -16.46 1.94 -20.19
CA GLU A 79 -16.08 2.56 -21.45
C GLU A 79 -14.86 3.45 -21.25
N ASN A 80 -13.96 3.46 -22.23
CA ASN A 80 -12.72 4.26 -22.21
C ASN A 80 -11.79 3.98 -21.01
N ALA A 81 -11.91 2.82 -20.35
CA ALA A 81 -11.01 2.41 -19.28
C ALA A 81 -9.55 2.24 -19.74
N ARG A 82 -9.34 2.10 -21.05
CA ARG A 82 -8.03 2.03 -21.68
C ARG A 82 -7.92 3.14 -22.72
N PRO A 83 -6.81 3.89 -22.75
CA PRO A 83 -6.61 4.89 -23.77
C PRO A 83 -6.51 4.21 -25.15
N ALA A 84 -7.04 4.86 -26.18
CA ALA A 84 -7.02 4.35 -27.56
C ALA A 84 -5.61 4.30 -28.15
N GLN A 85 -4.70 5.10 -27.61
CA GLN A 85 -3.28 5.15 -27.98
C GLN A 85 -2.43 5.00 -26.71
N PRO A 86 -1.19 4.49 -26.83
CA PRO A 86 -0.27 4.46 -25.71
C PRO A 86 -0.06 5.86 -25.11
N LEU A 87 -0.01 5.95 -23.79
CA LEU A 87 0.39 7.19 -23.11
C LEU A 87 1.86 7.48 -23.43
N PRO A 88 2.28 8.76 -23.55
CA PRO A 88 3.68 9.09 -23.71
C PRO A 88 4.48 8.62 -22.48
N LEU A 89 5.51 7.81 -22.70
CA LEU A 89 6.43 7.37 -21.66
C LEU A 89 7.79 8.04 -21.82
N VAL A 90 8.32 8.58 -20.73
CA VAL A 90 9.69 9.10 -20.66
C VAL A 90 10.54 8.10 -19.89
N LYS A 91 11.44 7.42 -20.59
CA LYS A 91 12.39 6.51 -19.94
C LYS A 91 13.39 7.35 -19.15
N THR A 92 13.32 7.24 -17.83
CA THR A 92 14.18 8.01 -16.91
C THR A 92 15.15 7.05 -16.23
N ASP A 93 16.45 7.31 -16.36
CA ASP A 93 17.46 6.57 -15.61
C ASP A 93 17.61 7.18 -14.20
N LEU A 94 16.87 6.60 -13.25
CA LEU A 94 16.83 7.07 -11.85
C LEU A 94 18.21 7.02 -11.18
N ALA A 95 19.10 6.11 -11.61
CA ALA A 95 20.41 5.95 -10.98
C ALA A 95 21.33 7.15 -11.29
N THR A 96 21.17 7.75 -12.45
CA THR A 96 21.96 8.89 -12.94
C THR A 96 21.55 10.23 -12.37
N LEU A 97 20.41 10.31 -11.68
CA LEU A 97 19.91 11.55 -11.07
C LEU A 97 20.89 12.05 -9.99
N PRO A 98 21.39 13.30 -10.08
CA PRO A 98 22.33 13.86 -9.10
C PRO A 98 21.71 13.93 -7.72
N LEU A 99 22.33 13.32 -6.70
CA LEU A 99 21.77 13.22 -5.34
C LEU A 99 21.46 14.57 -4.68
N GLY A 100 22.18 15.63 -5.05
CA GLY A 100 21.97 16.98 -4.50
C GLY A 100 20.73 17.71 -5.05
N GLN A 101 20.02 17.13 -6.01
CA GLN A 101 18.81 17.74 -6.58
C GLN A 101 17.57 17.09 -6.00
N ASP A 102 16.58 17.91 -5.68
CA ASP A 102 15.26 17.42 -5.33
C ASP A 102 14.49 17.06 -6.62
N VAL A 103 14.04 15.81 -6.72
CA VAL A 103 13.42 15.24 -7.93
C VAL A 103 12.19 14.41 -7.58
N MET A 104 11.16 14.49 -8.40
CA MET A 104 9.98 13.62 -8.34
C MET A 104 9.74 13.00 -9.70
N VAL A 105 9.59 11.67 -9.75
CA VAL A 105 9.26 10.93 -10.97
C VAL A 105 8.03 10.07 -10.72
N TRP A 106 7.00 10.22 -11.55
CA TRP A 106 5.84 9.35 -11.52
C TRP A 106 6.16 8.04 -12.24
N LEU A 107 5.94 6.92 -11.56
CA LEU A 107 6.22 5.58 -12.11
C LEU A 107 4.95 4.87 -12.60
N GLY A 108 3.82 5.58 -12.58
CA GLY A 108 2.50 5.04 -12.92
C GLY A 108 1.69 4.66 -11.68
N HIS A 109 0.37 4.60 -11.88
CA HIS A 109 -0.59 4.29 -10.82
C HIS A 109 -0.35 5.16 -9.56
N SER A 110 -0.28 4.57 -8.37
CA SER A 110 0.03 5.24 -7.10
C SER A 110 1.52 5.19 -6.73
N SER A 111 2.43 4.97 -7.68
CA SER A 111 3.86 4.80 -7.43
C SER A 111 4.67 6.02 -7.87
N TRP A 112 5.58 6.46 -6.99
CA TRP A 112 6.42 7.64 -7.18
C TRP A 112 7.84 7.36 -6.71
N TYR A 113 8.81 7.88 -7.45
CA TYR A 113 10.18 8.03 -6.95
C TYR A 113 10.36 9.47 -6.48
N LEU A 114 10.84 9.63 -5.26
CA LEU A 114 11.18 10.92 -4.68
C LEU A 114 12.66 10.94 -4.31
N GLN A 115 13.36 11.99 -4.71
CA GLN A 115 14.68 12.31 -4.20
C GLN A 115 14.57 13.64 -3.47
N LEU A 116 14.81 13.66 -2.16
CA LEU A 116 14.67 14.85 -1.33
C LEU A 116 15.81 14.87 -0.31
N ALA A 117 16.51 16.01 -0.20
CA ALA A 117 17.60 16.19 0.76
C ALA A 117 18.66 15.07 0.70
N GLY A 118 19.04 14.64 -0.51
CA GLY A 118 20.02 13.57 -0.72
C GLY A 118 19.52 12.15 -0.44
N LYS A 119 18.24 11.96 -0.11
CA LYS A 119 17.63 10.65 0.14
C LYS A 119 16.77 10.24 -1.04
N ARG A 120 16.82 8.95 -1.39
CA ARG A 120 15.96 8.32 -2.40
C ARG A 120 14.86 7.55 -1.69
N ILE A 121 13.61 7.78 -2.08
CA ILE A 121 12.39 7.25 -1.44
C ILE A 121 11.52 6.67 -2.56
N LEU A 122 11.03 5.44 -2.32
CA LEU A 122 10.15 4.68 -3.22
C LEU A 122 9.03 4.05 -2.40
#